data_AF-A0A0Q7NQW2-F1
#
_entry.id   AF-A0A0Q7NQW2-F1
#
_cell.length_a   1.000
_cell.length_b   1.000
_cell.length_c   1.000
_cell.angle_alpha   90.00
_cell.angle_beta   90.00
_cell.angle_gamma   90.00
#
_symmetry.space_group_name_H-M   'P 1'
#
loop_
_entity.id
_entity.type
_entity.pdbx_description
1 polymer ?
#
loop_
_entity_poly.entity_id
_entity_poly.type
_entity_poly.pdbx_seq_one_letter_code
_entity_poly.pdbx_strand_id
1 'polypeptide(L)'
;MSRAVIAGWVLLGFSAMPGLAEDAPASPLAGCALSGASSVFIGGAPALRLSDVVNCPADLYEVVPGIMIEGQPLVRVRSGSSEKADCAAKGEMTVTANGQPMQRLGDVSCTTK
;
A
#
# COMPACT_ATOMS: atom_id res chain seq x y z
N MET A 1 -62.94 16.52 28.81
CA MET A 1 -62.70 16.36 30.26
C MET A 1 -62.49 14.86 30.44
N SER A 2 -61.31 14.32 30.74
CA SER A 2 -60.38 14.68 31.80
C SER A 2 -58.93 14.35 31.42
N ARG A 3 -58.01 15.18 31.90
CA ARG A 3 -56.55 15.10 31.68
C ARG A 3 -55.97 14.07 32.64
N ALA A 4 -55.17 13.13 32.13
CA ALA A 4 -54.23 12.38 32.96
C ALA A 4 -52.82 12.79 32.54
N VAL A 5 -52.20 13.62 33.38
CA VAL A 5 -50.79 13.98 33.32
C VAL A 5 -50.02 12.81 33.91
N ILE A 6 -49.20 12.13 33.11
CA ILE A 6 -48.20 11.20 33.62
C ILE A 6 -46.85 11.81 33.35
N ALA A 7 -46.33 12.46 34.39
CA ALA A 7 -44.94 12.83 34.51
C ALA A 7 -44.10 11.56 34.57
N GLY A 8 -43.14 11.42 33.66
CA GLY A 8 -42.22 10.29 33.61
C GLY A 8 -40.89 10.76 33.05
N TRP A 9 -40.09 11.40 33.91
CA TRP A 9 -38.70 11.71 33.64
C TRP A 9 -37.92 10.40 33.72
N VAL A 10 -37.47 9.85 32.59
CA VAL A 10 -36.40 8.84 32.56
C VAL A 10 -35.31 9.34 31.62
N LEU A 11 -34.23 9.72 32.29
CA LEU A 11 -32.90 10.03 31.81
C LEU A 11 -32.25 8.81 31.14
N LEU A 12 -31.33 9.12 30.21
CA LEU A 12 -30.13 8.38 29.84
C LEU A 12 -30.28 7.14 28.95
N GLY A 13 -29.66 7.22 27.77
CA GLY A 13 -29.34 6.05 26.96
C GLY A 13 -28.81 6.37 25.57
N PHE A 14 -27.99 7.42 25.40
CA PHE A 14 -27.23 7.61 24.17
C PHE A 14 -26.12 6.54 24.14
N SER A 15 -26.45 5.35 23.66
CA SER A 15 -25.48 4.27 23.42
C SER A 15 -24.62 4.63 22.22
N ALA A 16 -23.69 5.56 22.43
CA ALA A 16 -22.51 5.68 21.58
C ALA A 16 -21.71 4.40 21.75
N MET A 17 -21.93 3.44 20.86
CA MET A 17 -21.03 2.32 20.68
C MET A 17 -19.70 2.92 20.20
N PRO A 18 -18.60 2.84 20.97
CA PRO A 18 -17.31 3.06 20.38
C PRO A 18 -17.07 1.84 19.52
N GLY A 19 -17.26 1.98 18.20
CA GLY A 19 -16.68 1.04 17.27
C GLY A 19 -15.18 1.02 17.56
N LEU A 20 -14.70 -0.08 18.14
CA LEU A 20 -13.30 -0.43 18.13
C LEU A 20 -12.90 -0.53 16.65
N ALA A 21 -12.46 0.59 16.08
CA ALA A 21 -11.53 0.55 14.98
C ALA A 21 -10.30 -0.12 15.57
N GLU A 22 -10.13 -1.40 15.27
CA GLU A 22 -8.92 -2.15 15.53
C GLU A 22 -7.80 -1.36 14.82
N ASP A 23 -7.12 -0.50 15.58
CA ASP A 23 -5.89 0.18 15.17
C ASP A 23 -4.82 -0.91 15.12
N ALA A 24 -4.95 -1.82 14.15
CA ALA A 24 -3.85 -2.68 13.76
C ALA A 24 -2.77 -1.69 13.32
N PRO A 25 -1.61 -1.65 14.01
CA PRO A 25 -0.54 -0.75 13.59
C PRO A 25 -0.29 -1.08 12.13
N ALA A 26 -0.52 -0.10 11.25
CA ALA A 26 -0.15 -0.22 9.85
C ALA A 26 1.34 -0.53 9.87
N SER A 27 1.65 -1.81 9.73
CA SER A 27 3.01 -2.29 9.86
C SER A 27 3.82 -1.48 8.85
N PRO A 28 4.98 -0.91 9.20
CA PRO A 28 5.65 0.07 8.34
C PRO A 28 6.03 -0.47 6.95
N LEU A 29 5.83 -1.77 6.71
CA LEU A 29 6.10 -2.48 5.46
C LEU A 29 4.82 -3.02 4.78
N ALA A 30 3.62 -2.76 5.32
CA ALA A 30 2.35 -3.11 4.69
C ALA A 30 2.17 -2.28 3.41
N GLY A 31 2.52 -2.88 2.28
CA GLY A 31 2.70 -2.19 1.01
C GLY A 31 4.04 -1.45 0.98
N CYS A 32 5.11 -2.13 0.55
CA CYS A 32 6.44 -1.51 0.57
C CYS A 32 6.63 -0.45 -0.54
N ALA A 33 5.84 -0.53 -1.61
CA ALA A 33 5.77 0.46 -2.69
C ALA A 33 4.52 1.33 -2.52
N LEU A 34 4.65 2.43 -1.77
CA LEU A 34 3.52 3.27 -1.36
C LEU A 34 3.11 4.31 -2.42
N SER A 35 4.01 4.63 -3.34
CA SER A 35 3.82 5.62 -4.40
C SER A 35 4.42 5.15 -5.72
N GLY A 36 4.29 5.97 -6.75
CA GLY A 36 4.96 5.78 -8.03
C GLY A 36 5.24 7.11 -8.71
N ALA A 37 5.83 7.04 -9.90
CA ALA A 37 6.07 8.18 -10.76
C ALA A 37 4.77 8.93 -11.11
N SER A 38 4.85 10.26 -11.24
CA SER A 38 3.67 11.08 -11.57
C SER A 38 3.46 11.24 -13.08
N SER A 39 4.52 11.09 -13.87
CA SER A 39 4.53 11.34 -15.32
C SER A 39 4.71 10.09 -16.19
N VAL A 40 5.18 8.98 -15.61
CA VAL A 40 5.49 7.76 -16.35
C VAL A 40 4.66 6.59 -15.83
N PHE A 41 3.97 5.94 -16.76
CA PHE A 41 3.05 4.85 -16.49
C PHE A 41 3.49 3.58 -17.24
N ILE A 42 3.39 2.44 -16.56
CA ILE A 42 3.65 1.10 -17.10
C ILE A 42 2.31 0.37 -17.06
N GLY A 43 1.82 -0.08 -18.23
CA GLY A 43 0.53 -0.75 -18.35
C GLY A 43 -0.66 0.04 -17.77
N GLY A 44 -0.57 1.37 -17.69
CA GLY A 44 -1.63 2.24 -17.17
C GLY A 44 -1.59 2.52 -15.66
N ALA A 45 -0.57 2.08 -14.92
CA ALA A 45 -0.35 2.53 -13.53
C ALA A 45 1.06 3.12 -13.34
N PRO A 46 1.28 3.96 -12.31
CA PRO A 46 2.56 4.61 -12.05
C PRO A 46 3.75 3.65 -12.03
N ALA A 47 4.84 4.01 -12.70
CA ALA A 47 6.10 3.25 -12.63
C ALA A 47 6.77 3.39 -11.25
N LEU A 48 7.52 2.37 -10.82
CA LEU A 48 8.25 2.41 -9.54
C LEU A 48 9.68 2.94 -9.71
N ARG A 49 10.01 4.00 -8.97
CA ARG A 49 11.38 4.56 -8.87
C ARG A 49 12.02 4.15 -7.56
N LEU A 50 13.31 4.44 -7.41
CA LEU A 50 14.06 4.15 -6.19
C LEU A 50 13.46 4.78 -4.91
N SER A 51 12.92 6.00 -4.97
CA SER A 51 12.25 6.62 -3.81
C SER A 51 10.92 5.95 -3.44
N ASP A 52 10.27 5.29 -4.39
CA ASP A 52 8.96 4.69 -4.17
C ASP A 52 9.07 3.38 -3.38
N VAL A 53 10.26 2.75 -3.34
CA VAL A 53 10.53 1.44 -2.72
C VAL A 53 11.41 1.53 -1.47
N VAL A 54 11.55 2.72 -0.85
CA VAL A 54 12.43 2.92 0.33
C VAL A 54 12.05 2.04 1.53
N ASN A 55 10.80 1.59 1.58
CA ASN A 55 10.29 0.68 2.61
C ASN A 55 10.34 -0.80 2.17
N CYS A 56 10.78 -1.10 0.95
CA CYS A 56 10.98 -2.48 0.52
C CYS A 56 12.30 -3.03 1.08
N PRO A 57 12.35 -4.31 1.47
CA PRO A 57 13.61 -4.95 1.81
C PRO A 57 14.59 -4.86 0.62
N ALA A 58 15.82 -4.42 0.89
CA ALA A 58 16.82 -4.12 -0.13
C ALA A 58 17.22 -5.33 -1.00
N ASP A 59 17.04 -6.53 -0.48
CA ASP A 59 17.27 -7.80 -1.19
C ASP A 59 16.13 -8.19 -2.16
N LEU A 60 14.97 -7.54 -2.03
CA LEU A 60 13.76 -7.82 -2.81
C LEU A 60 13.52 -6.82 -3.94
N TYR A 61 14.43 -5.86 -4.17
CA TYR A 61 14.37 -4.99 -5.35
C TYR A 61 15.74 -4.81 -5.98
N GLU A 62 15.74 -4.44 -7.27
CA GLU A 62 16.95 -4.17 -8.03
C GLU A 62 16.77 -2.92 -8.89
N VAL A 63 17.84 -2.14 -9.01
CA VAL A 63 17.87 -0.99 -9.93
C VAL A 63 18.01 -1.50 -11.35
N VAL A 64 17.15 -1.02 -12.25
CA VAL A 64 17.21 -1.34 -13.67
C VAL A 64 18.28 -0.47 -14.34
N PRO A 65 19.36 -1.07 -14.90
CA PRO A 65 20.46 -0.30 -15.48
C PRO A 65 20.02 0.58 -16.65
N GLY A 66 20.51 1.81 -16.67
CA GLY A 66 20.39 2.74 -17.81
C GLY A 66 19.02 3.39 -17.99
N ILE A 67 18.06 3.15 -17.09
CA ILE A 67 16.71 3.69 -17.20
C ILE A 67 16.41 4.57 -15.99
N MET A 68 16.06 5.82 -16.27
CA MET A 68 15.72 6.84 -15.28
C MET A 68 14.31 7.33 -15.53
N ILE A 69 13.55 7.49 -14.45
CA ILE A 69 12.20 8.06 -14.44
C ILE A 69 12.21 9.23 -13.46
N GLU A 70 11.88 10.43 -13.94
CA GLU A 70 11.83 11.65 -13.12
C GLU A 70 13.14 11.93 -12.35
N GLY A 71 14.27 11.69 -13.02
CA GLY A 71 15.61 11.89 -12.44
C GLY A 71 16.05 10.80 -11.46
N GLN A 72 15.26 9.75 -11.27
CA GLN A 72 15.57 8.65 -10.36
C GLN A 72 15.66 7.31 -11.10
N PRO A 73 16.45 6.34 -10.61
CA PRO A 73 16.52 5.03 -11.24
C PRO A 73 15.18 4.30 -11.20
N LEU A 74 14.83 3.64 -12.30
CA LEU A 74 13.73 2.68 -12.33
C LEU A 74 14.11 1.46 -11.48
N VAL A 75 13.12 0.92 -10.76
CA VAL A 75 13.31 -0.26 -9.91
C VAL A 75 12.40 -1.41 -10.33
N ARG A 76 12.94 -2.63 -10.25
CA ARG A 76 12.19 -3.88 -10.35
C ARG A 76 12.07 -4.51 -8.97
N VAL A 77 10.86 -4.86 -8.56
CA VAL A 77 10.62 -5.55 -7.28
C VAL A 77 10.35 -7.02 -7.56
N ARG A 78 10.94 -7.91 -6.76
CA ARG A 78 10.83 -9.35 -6.92
C ARG A 78 10.00 -9.93 -5.78
N SER A 79 9.31 -11.03 -6.09
CA SER A 79 8.71 -11.84 -5.04
C SER A 79 9.82 -12.52 -4.23
N GLY A 80 9.64 -12.64 -2.93
CA GLY A 80 10.59 -13.33 -2.07
C GLY A 80 10.36 -13.06 -0.59
N SER A 81 11.23 -13.69 0.19
CA SER A 81 11.27 -13.57 1.64
C SER A 81 12.58 -12.92 2.05
N SER A 82 12.49 -11.88 2.88
CA SER A 82 13.61 -11.26 3.56
C SER A 82 13.54 -11.55 5.07
N GLU A 83 14.49 -11.02 5.84
CA GLU A 83 14.47 -11.05 7.31
C GLU A 83 13.29 -10.26 7.89
N LYS A 84 12.86 -9.19 7.19
CA LYS A 84 11.87 -8.23 7.70
C LYS A 84 10.45 -8.41 7.13
N ALA A 85 10.31 -9.05 5.97
CA ALA A 85 9.04 -9.17 5.28
C ALA A 85 9.03 -10.28 4.23
N ASP A 86 7.82 -10.74 3.89
CA ASP A 86 7.52 -11.53 2.70
C ASP A 86 6.80 -10.64 1.69
N CYS A 87 7.31 -10.60 0.46
CA CYS A 87 6.75 -9.80 -0.62
C CYS A 87 6.32 -10.68 -1.80
N ALA A 88 5.15 -10.38 -2.34
CA ALA A 88 4.67 -10.86 -3.62
C ALA A 88 4.69 -9.70 -4.62
N ALA A 89 5.26 -9.93 -5.79
CA ALA A 89 5.36 -8.96 -6.87
C ALA A 89 4.91 -9.61 -8.18
N LYS A 90 3.98 -8.95 -8.89
CA LYS A 90 3.48 -9.39 -10.19
C LYS A 90 4.02 -8.48 -11.29
N GLY A 91 4.74 -9.02 -12.27
CA GLY A 91 5.15 -8.23 -13.43
C GLY A 91 3.96 -7.91 -14.33
N GLU A 92 3.91 -6.67 -14.82
CA GLU A 92 3.09 -6.28 -15.95
C GLU A 92 3.67 -6.94 -17.23
N MET A 93 2.80 -7.47 -18.11
CA MET A 93 3.23 -8.36 -19.20
C MET A 93 3.42 -7.67 -20.55
N THR A 94 3.03 -6.41 -20.70
CA THR A 94 3.09 -5.66 -21.97
C THR A 94 4.33 -4.77 -22.07
N VAL A 95 4.93 -4.39 -20.94
CA VAL A 95 6.10 -3.54 -20.84
C VAL A 95 7.23 -4.29 -20.15
N THR A 96 8.36 -4.38 -20.85
CA THR A 96 9.58 -4.97 -20.31
C THR A 96 10.70 -3.93 -20.29
N ALA A 97 11.60 -4.06 -19.32
CA ALA A 97 12.86 -3.35 -19.30
C ALA A 97 13.99 -4.37 -19.17
N ASN A 98 15.00 -4.25 -20.02
CA ASN A 98 16.12 -5.19 -20.09
C ASN A 98 15.67 -6.66 -20.21
N GLY A 99 14.62 -6.91 -21.01
CA GLY A 99 14.10 -8.27 -21.28
C GLY A 99 13.25 -8.88 -20.17
N GLN A 100 12.93 -8.13 -19.12
CA GLN A 100 12.13 -8.62 -18.00
C GLN A 100 10.90 -7.73 -17.74
N PRO A 101 9.76 -8.32 -17.32
CA PRO A 101 8.53 -7.58 -17.03
C PRO A 101 8.73 -6.63 -15.84
N MET A 102 8.09 -5.47 -15.91
CA MET A 102 8.19 -4.43 -14.89
C MET A 102 7.02 -4.46 -13.91
N GLN A 103 7.29 -4.13 -12.66
CA GLN A 103 6.27 -3.86 -11.66
C GLN A 103 5.87 -2.39 -11.73
N ARG A 104 4.59 -2.13 -11.52
CA ARG A 104 4.01 -0.80 -11.35
C ARG A 104 3.41 -0.68 -9.95
N LEU A 105 2.99 0.52 -9.57
CA LEU A 105 2.27 0.74 -8.32
C LEU A 105 1.05 -0.18 -8.23
N GLY A 106 0.91 -0.88 -7.10
CA GLY A 106 -0.15 -1.85 -6.85
C GLY A 106 0.20 -3.29 -7.23
N ASP A 107 1.31 -3.53 -7.93
CA ASP A 107 1.75 -4.89 -8.26
C ASP A 107 2.56 -5.58 -7.15
N VAL A 108 2.93 -4.82 -6.10
CA VAL A 108 3.77 -5.27 -5.00
C VAL A 108 2.96 -5.25 -3.70
N SER A 109 2.92 -6.40 -3.02
CA SER A 109 2.30 -6.54 -1.71
C SER A 109 3.30 -7.20 -0.76
N CYS A 110 3.57 -6.57 0.37
CA CYS A 110 4.46 -7.10 1.40
C CYS A 110 3.75 -7.22 2.73
N THR A 111 4.09 -8.28 3.47
CA THR A 111 3.64 -8.54 4.83
C THR A 111 4.86 -8.65 5.73
N THR A 112 4.83 -8.02 6.90
CA THR A 112 5.90 -8.13 7.88
C THR A 112 5.99 -9.52 8.49
N LYS A 113 7.21 -9.93 8.82
CA LYS A 113 7.48 -11.09 9.65
C LYS A 113 7.58 -10.72 11.12
#